data_AF-A0AA95HPB8-F1
#
_entry.id   AF-A0AA95HPB8-F1
#
_cell.length_a   1.000
_cell.length_b   1.000
_cell.length_c   1.000
_cell.angle_alpha   90.00
_cell.angle_beta   90.00
_cell.angle_gamma   90.00
#
_symmetry.space_group_name_H-M   'P 1'
#
loop_
_entity.id
_entity.type
_entity.pdbx_description
1 polymer ?
#
loop_
_entity_poly.entity_id
_entity_poly.type
_entity_poly.pdbx_seq_one_letter_code
_entity_poly.pdbx_strand_id
1 'polypeptide(L)'
;MAPVTCGMHMAHLKAIINQAIRDKKVSYDTHPFEYYERPAGMPKERDISVADVKKIRDAEIKKKSQRVARDVFMLSYYLGGINLMDLMQYNFKDAKIMEYVREKSKNTKKGDMKISFTIPEEAKPIIKRWMGRNGKLDFGYKYSYPNFRNYVTKEIIRLGERLEVESHVVYYSAGNPLSNMVLNWAYHWKRWSIV
;
A
#
# COMPACT_ATOMS: atom_id res chain seq x y z
N MET A 1 -25.34 -4.36 0.78
CA MET A 1 -23.99 -4.46 1.40
C MET A 1 -23.08 -5.17 0.40
N ALA A 2 -21.82 -4.76 0.25
CA ALA A 2 -20.91 -5.46 -0.67
C ALA A 2 -20.63 -6.91 -0.19
N PRO A 3 -20.40 -7.89 -1.09
CA PRO A 3 -20.18 -9.30 -0.73
C PRO A 3 -19.07 -9.50 0.31
N VAL A 4 -17.97 -8.75 0.20
CA VAL A 4 -16.85 -8.77 1.15
C VAL A 4 -17.27 -8.30 2.54
N THR A 5 -18.09 -7.23 2.61
CA THR A 5 -18.61 -6.69 3.87
C THR A 5 -19.55 -7.68 4.54
N CYS A 6 -20.45 -8.31 3.77
CA CYS A 6 -21.32 -9.37 4.26
C CYS A 6 -20.51 -10.55 4.82
N GLY A 7 -19.50 -11.02 4.07
CA GLY A 7 -18.62 -12.10 4.50
C GLY A 7 -17.85 -11.80 5.79
N MET A 8 -17.47 -10.54 6.03
CA MET A 8 -16.80 -10.09 7.26
C MET A 8 -17.76 -10.12 8.46
N HIS A 9 -18.98 -9.59 8.31
CA HIS A 9 -19.98 -9.63 9.38
C HIS A 9 -20.35 -11.06 9.75
N MET A 10 -20.56 -11.92 8.76
CA MET A 10 -20.86 -13.34 8.98
C MET A 10 -19.71 -14.09 9.67
N ALA A 11 -18.45 -13.72 9.39
CA ALA A 11 -17.31 -14.28 10.11
C ALA A 11 -17.30 -13.90 11.60
N HIS A 12 -17.61 -12.64 11.93
CA HIS A 12 -17.72 -12.19 13.32
C HIS A 12 -18.88 -12.89 14.03
N LEU A 13 -20.03 -13.01 13.37
CA LEU A 13 -21.19 -13.70 13.92
C LEU A 13 -20.89 -15.19 14.19
N LYS A 14 -20.24 -15.89 13.24
CA LYS A 14 -19.78 -17.27 13.44
C LYS A 14 -18.83 -17.39 14.63
N ALA A 15 -17.92 -16.45 14.81
CA ALA A 15 -17.00 -16.44 15.94
C ALA A 15 -17.72 -16.29 17.29
N ILE A 16 -18.73 -15.42 17.35
CA ILE A 16 -19.57 -15.22 18.55
C ILE A 16 -20.35 -16.49 18.88
N ILE A 17 -21.01 -17.11 17.88
CA ILE A 17 -21.75 -18.36 18.08
C ILE A 17 -20.81 -19.48 18.54
N ASN A 18 -19.65 -19.62 17.92
CA ASN A 18 -18.64 -20.61 18.33
C ASN A 18 -18.17 -20.38 19.77
N GLN A 19 -18.04 -19.13 20.22
CA GLN A 19 -17.71 -18.85 21.61
C GLN A 19 -18.85 -19.23 22.56
N ALA A 20 -20.10 -18.92 22.21
CA ALA A 20 -21.26 -19.27 23.02
C ALA A 20 -21.46 -20.79 23.14
N ILE A 21 -21.15 -21.55 22.09
CA ILE A 21 -21.12 -23.02 22.11
C ILE A 21 -20.02 -23.53 23.07
N ARG A 22 -18.80 -22.97 22.98
CA ARG A 22 -17.69 -23.33 23.90
C ARG A 22 -18.03 -23.05 25.36
N ASP A 23 -18.69 -21.91 25.62
CA ASP A 23 -19.15 -21.52 26.94
C ASP A 23 -20.39 -22.32 27.41
N LYS A 24 -20.91 -23.25 26.58
CA LYS A 24 -22.13 -24.03 26.81
C LYS A 24 -23.39 -23.18 27.07
N LYS A 25 -23.41 -21.95 26.55
CA LYS A 25 -24.57 -21.03 26.66
C LYS A 25 -25.67 -21.38 25.65
N VAL A 26 -25.30 -22.02 24.55
CA VAL A 26 -26.19 -22.47 23.49
C VAL A 26 -25.70 -23.81 22.97
N SER A 27 -26.63 -24.66 22.55
CA SER A 27 -26.35 -25.85 21.74
C SER A 27 -27.27 -25.86 20.53
N TYR A 28 -26.80 -26.46 19.45
CA TYR A 28 -27.56 -26.62 18.22
C TYR A 28 -27.35 -28.05 17.73
N ASP A 29 -28.43 -28.71 17.31
CA ASP A 29 -28.34 -30.05 16.68
C ASP A 29 -27.65 -29.96 15.31
N THR A 30 -27.86 -28.86 14.60
CA THR A 30 -27.16 -28.51 13.36
C THR A 30 -26.57 -27.11 13.50
N HIS A 31 -25.29 -26.96 13.18
CA HIS A 31 -24.59 -25.70 13.37
C HIS A 31 -25.23 -24.57 12.51
N PRO A 32 -25.47 -23.35 13.05
CA PRO A 32 -26.12 -22.25 12.30
C PRO A 32 -25.39 -21.79 11.03
N PHE A 33 -24.13 -22.19 10.86
CA PHE A 33 -23.30 -21.91 9.70
C PHE A 33 -22.91 -23.17 8.90
N GLU A 34 -23.62 -24.30 9.09
CA GLU A 34 -23.34 -25.57 8.39
C GLU A 34 -23.46 -25.40 6.87
N TYR A 35 -24.56 -24.80 6.42
CA TYR A 35 -24.88 -24.60 5.01
C TYR A 35 -24.56 -23.18 4.52
N TYR A 36 -23.89 -22.38 5.35
CA TYR A 36 -23.53 -21.02 4.95
C TYR A 36 -22.28 -21.04 4.07
N GLU A 37 -22.45 -20.68 2.81
CA GLU A 37 -21.35 -20.40 1.90
C GLU A 37 -21.00 -18.91 1.91
N ARG A 38 -19.73 -18.61 2.12
CA ARG A 38 -19.26 -17.22 2.08
C ARG A 38 -19.40 -16.68 0.65
N PRO A 39 -20.10 -15.56 0.44
CA PRO A 39 -20.12 -14.90 -0.87
C PRO A 39 -18.70 -14.59 -1.33
N ALA A 40 -18.32 -15.12 -2.49
CA ALA A 40 -17.03 -14.78 -3.10
C ALA A 40 -17.06 -13.31 -3.53
N GLY A 41 -16.14 -12.51 -2.97
CA GLY A 41 -15.88 -11.19 -3.52
C GLY A 41 -15.05 -11.33 -4.78
N MET A 42 -15.44 -10.69 -5.89
CA MET A 42 -14.55 -10.57 -7.04
C MET A 42 -13.28 -9.81 -6.61
N PRO A 43 -12.08 -10.39 -6.81
CA PRO A 43 -10.85 -9.65 -6.59
C PRO A 43 -10.85 -8.44 -7.53
N LYS A 44 -10.64 -7.25 -6.97
CA LYS A 44 -10.38 -6.08 -7.81
C LYS A 44 -8.96 -6.21 -8.34
N GLU A 45 -8.80 -6.26 -9.67
CA GLU A 45 -7.50 -6.08 -10.31
C GLU A 45 -6.96 -4.69 -9.95
N ARG A 46 -5.74 -4.67 -9.40
CA ARG A 46 -5.06 -3.45 -8.96
C ARG A 46 -3.63 -3.39 -9.47
N ASP A 47 -3.28 -4.30 -10.37
CA ASP A 47 -1.94 -4.37 -10.90
C ASP A 47 -1.79 -3.27 -11.94
N ILE A 48 -0.69 -2.51 -11.81
CA ILE A 48 -0.33 -1.47 -12.76
C ILE A 48 0.80 -2.02 -13.63
N SER A 49 0.67 -1.86 -14.94
CA SER A 49 1.71 -2.31 -15.87
C SER A 49 3.01 -1.50 -15.67
N VAL A 50 4.15 -2.12 -15.96
CA VAL A 50 5.46 -1.41 -15.92
C VAL A 50 5.47 -0.24 -16.92
N ALA A 51 4.79 -0.40 -18.05
CA ALA A 51 4.64 0.67 -19.05
C ALA A 51 3.90 1.87 -18.46
N ASP A 52 2.81 1.64 -17.72
CA ASP A 52 2.05 2.71 -17.08
C ASP A 52 2.81 3.37 -15.93
N VAL A 53 3.58 2.60 -15.14
CA VAL A 53 4.48 3.19 -14.14
C VAL A 53 5.51 4.11 -14.80
N LYS A 54 6.09 3.72 -15.95
CA LYS A 54 7.00 4.56 -16.72
C LYS A 54 6.31 5.83 -17.24
N LYS A 55 5.09 5.71 -17.78
CA LYS A 55 4.27 6.88 -18.19
C LYS A 55 4.10 7.86 -17.04
N ILE A 56 3.76 7.38 -15.85
CA ILE A 56 3.58 8.21 -14.64
C ILE A 56 4.90 8.85 -14.21
N ARG A 57 6.00 8.08 -14.21
CA ARG A 57 7.34 8.56 -13.82
C ARG A 57 7.80 9.71 -14.70
N ASP A 58 7.69 9.52 -16.02
CA ASP A 58 8.21 10.43 -17.04
C ASP A 58 7.24 11.56 -17.39
N ALA A 59 6.05 11.56 -16.79
CA ALA A 59 5.02 12.56 -17.03
C ALA A 59 5.52 13.98 -16.73
N GLU A 60 5.25 14.89 -17.67
CA GLU A 60 5.45 16.32 -17.45
C GLU A 60 4.38 16.87 -16.50
N ILE A 61 4.83 17.41 -15.36
CA ILE A 61 3.96 17.88 -14.30
C ILE A 61 4.05 19.39 -14.09
N LYS A 62 2.96 20.07 -14.48
CA LYS A 62 2.79 21.53 -14.32
C LYS A 62 2.29 21.92 -12.92
N LYS A 63 1.32 21.17 -12.37
CA LYS A 63 0.69 21.49 -11.07
C LYS A 63 1.45 20.84 -9.91
N LYS A 64 1.71 21.60 -8.83
CA LYS A 64 2.33 21.08 -7.60
C LYS A 64 1.58 19.86 -7.05
N SER A 65 0.25 19.88 -7.11
CA SER A 65 -0.62 18.81 -6.61
C SER A 65 -0.32 17.45 -7.26
N GLN A 66 -0.27 17.42 -8.59
CA GLN A 66 0.08 16.24 -9.38
C GLN A 66 1.53 15.83 -9.17
N ARG A 67 2.44 16.79 -8.91
CA ARG A 67 3.86 16.48 -8.67
C ARG A 67 4.02 15.73 -7.36
N VAL A 68 3.33 16.19 -6.32
CA VAL A 68 3.27 15.51 -5.04
C VAL A 68 2.65 14.13 -5.19
N ALA A 69 1.54 14.00 -5.91
CA ALA A 69 0.91 12.70 -6.13
C ALA A 69 1.82 11.70 -6.87
N ARG A 70 2.47 12.14 -7.95
CA ARG A 70 3.45 11.35 -8.70
C ARG A 70 4.63 10.95 -7.81
N ASP A 71 5.23 11.91 -7.13
CA ASP A 71 6.44 11.69 -6.32
C ASP A 71 6.14 10.75 -5.14
N VAL A 72 4.99 10.90 -4.48
CA VAL A 72 4.52 9.99 -3.42
C VAL A 72 4.26 8.58 -3.96
N PHE A 73 3.65 8.46 -5.14
CA PHE A 73 3.44 7.19 -5.82
C PHE A 73 4.77 6.51 -6.17
N MET A 74 5.71 7.25 -6.78
CA MET A 74 7.02 6.72 -7.18
C MET A 74 7.88 6.35 -5.97
N LEU A 75 7.84 7.12 -4.87
CA LEU A 75 8.50 6.72 -3.63
C LEU A 75 7.93 5.43 -3.07
N SER A 76 6.60 5.28 -3.06
CA SER A 76 5.96 4.03 -2.64
C SER A 76 6.42 2.86 -3.51
N TYR A 77 6.51 3.06 -4.83
CA TYR A 77 7.00 2.06 -5.78
C TYR A 77 8.48 1.68 -5.55
N TYR A 78 9.39 2.67 -5.50
CA TYR A 78 10.83 2.44 -5.33
C TYR A 78 11.19 1.86 -3.96
N LEU A 79 10.42 2.19 -2.93
CA LEU A 79 10.66 1.73 -1.55
C LEU A 79 9.82 0.49 -1.20
N GLY A 80 9.57 -0.37 -2.18
CA GLY A 80 9.00 -1.71 -1.96
C GLY A 80 7.53 -1.73 -1.55
N GLY A 81 6.74 -0.76 -2.01
CA GLY A 81 5.31 -0.67 -1.67
C GLY A 81 5.06 -0.13 -0.26
N ILE A 82 5.94 0.75 0.25
CA ILE A 82 5.75 1.37 1.56
C ILE A 82 4.42 2.16 1.60
N ASN A 83 3.68 2.04 2.70
CA ASN A 83 2.44 2.78 2.90
C ASN A 83 2.76 4.27 3.17
N LEU A 84 1.86 5.17 2.76
CA LEU A 84 1.94 6.61 3.04
C LEU A 84 2.23 6.91 4.50
N MET A 85 1.62 6.18 5.44
CA MET A 85 1.82 6.45 6.86
C MET A 85 3.28 6.20 7.26
N ASP A 86 3.81 5.03 6.90
CA ASP A 86 5.20 4.65 7.16
C ASP A 86 6.16 5.62 6.41
N LEU A 87 5.85 5.96 5.16
CA LEU A 87 6.62 6.90 4.33
C LEU A 87 6.70 8.30 4.94
N MET A 88 5.59 8.82 5.49
CA MET A 88 5.53 10.14 6.12
C MET A 88 6.22 10.17 7.49
N GLN A 89 6.24 9.04 8.20
CA GLN A 89 6.86 8.97 9.52
C GLN A 89 8.36 8.69 9.48
N TYR A 90 8.84 8.06 8.41
CA TYR A 90 10.24 7.70 8.26
C TYR A 90 11.16 8.92 8.19
N ASN A 91 12.31 8.83 8.86
CA ASN A 91 13.36 9.84 8.84
C ASN A 91 14.45 9.41 7.83
N PHE A 92 14.55 10.15 6.73
CA PHE A 92 15.51 9.91 5.65
C PHE A 92 16.86 10.61 5.87
N LYS A 93 17.05 11.34 6.97
CA LYS A 93 18.31 12.04 7.23
C LYS A 93 19.46 11.05 7.30
N ASP A 94 20.46 11.27 6.45
CA ASP A 94 21.67 10.44 6.32
C ASP A 94 21.41 8.94 6.04
N ALA A 95 20.18 8.60 5.61
CA ALA A 95 19.76 7.22 5.37
C ALA A 95 20.32 6.72 4.03
N LYS A 96 21.18 5.70 4.08
CA LYS A 96 21.58 4.89 2.91
C LYS A 96 20.77 3.59 2.81
N ILE A 97 20.43 3.04 3.97
CA ILE A 97 19.62 1.83 4.14
C ILE A 97 18.36 2.23 4.87
N MET A 98 17.21 1.82 4.34
CA MET A 98 15.91 2.03 4.94
C MET A 98 15.55 0.85 5.83
N GLU A 99 15.37 1.10 7.12
CA GLU A 99 14.92 0.09 8.08
C GLU A 99 13.66 0.57 8.80
N TYR A 100 12.55 -0.17 8.68
CA TYR A 100 11.33 0.18 9.40
C TYR A 100 10.50 -1.03 9.81
N VAL A 101 9.71 -0.83 10.87
CA VAL A 101 8.65 -1.76 11.29
C VAL A 101 7.34 -1.22 10.73
N ARG A 102 6.66 -2.02 9.92
CA ARG A 102 5.40 -1.61 9.28
C ARG A 102 4.31 -1.38 10.32
N GLU A 103 3.74 -0.17 10.37
CA GLU A 103 2.79 0.23 11.41
C GLU A 103 1.51 -0.63 11.42
N LYS A 104 1.03 -1.03 10.23
CA LYS A 104 -0.20 -1.84 10.06
C LYS A 104 -0.14 -3.21 10.78
N SER A 105 1.05 -3.82 10.90
CA SER A 105 1.22 -5.17 11.45
C SER A 105 1.89 -5.20 12.83
N LYS A 106 2.29 -4.04 13.34
CA LYS A 106 3.02 -3.90 14.60
C LYS A 106 2.30 -4.53 15.79
N ASN A 107 0.96 -4.44 15.82
CA ASN A 107 0.15 -4.91 16.94
C ASN A 107 -0.44 -6.32 16.76
N THR A 108 -0.20 -6.99 15.61
CA THR A 108 -0.91 -8.25 15.26
C THR A 108 -0.01 -9.44 15.01
N LYS A 109 1.31 -9.27 14.86
CA LYS A 109 2.26 -10.37 14.66
C LYS A 109 3.19 -10.51 15.87
N LYS A 110 3.40 -11.74 16.36
CA LYS A 110 4.45 -12.06 17.33
C LYS A 110 5.81 -11.87 16.65
N GLY A 111 6.51 -10.78 16.98
CA GLY A 111 7.85 -10.47 16.49
C GLY A 111 7.89 -9.26 15.56
N ASP A 112 8.83 -8.35 15.81
CA ASP A 112 9.11 -7.18 14.98
C ASP A 112 9.78 -7.63 13.67
N MET A 113 8.99 -7.87 12.63
CA MET A 113 9.53 -8.03 11.28
C MET A 113 9.98 -6.67 10.74
N LYS A 114 11.27 -6.38 10.93
CA LYS A 114 11.94 -5.24 10.31
C LYS A 114 12.10 -5.49 8.81
N ILE A 115 11.69 -4.51 8.01
CA ILE A 115 11.99 -4.46 6.58
C ILE A 115 13.27 -3.64 6.44
N SER A 116 14.31 -4.21 5.81
CA SER A 116 15.59 -3.54 5.55
C SER A 116 15.96 -3.66 4.07
N PHE A 117 16.21 -2.54 3.39
CA PHE A 117 16.70 -2.50 2.02
C PHE A 117 17.44 -1.19 1.71
N THR A 118 18.35 -1.23 0.74
CA THR A 118 19.08 -0.05 0.26
C THR A 118 18.16 0.89 -0.52
N ILE A 119 18.25 2.20 -0.26
CA ILE A 119 17.45 3.19 -0.98
C ILE A 119 17.96 3.31 -2.44
N PRO A 120 17.11 3.04 -3.46
CA PRO A 120 17.50 3.16 -4.86
C PRO A 120 17.90 4.59 -5.24
N GLU A 121 18.81 4.74 -6.20
CA GLU A 121 19.29 6.05 -6.66
C GLU A 121 18.15 6.93 -7.21
N GLU A 122 17.15 6.32 -7.85
CA GLU A 122 15.98 7.00 -8.42
C GLU A 122 15.07 7.61 -7.35
N ALA A 123 15.08 7.06 -6.13
CA ALA A 123 14.29 7.60 -5.01
C ALA A 123 14.96 8.83 -4.38
N LYS A 124 16.30 8.89 -4.36
CA LYS A 124 17.09 9.96 -3.74
C LYS A 124 16.73 11.37 -4.22
N PRO A 125 16.57 11.68 -5.52
CA PRO A 125 16.21 13.03 -5.95
C PRO A 125 14.82 13.44 -5.48
N ILE A 126 13.89 12.49 -5.36
CA ILE A 126 12.54 12.75 -4.85
C ILE A 126 12.58 13.00 -3.33
N ILE A 127 13.31 12.16 -2.58
CA ILE A 127 13.52 12.34 -1.15
C ILE A 127 14.15 13.70 -0.88
N LYS A 128 15.27 14.03 -1.55
CA LYS A 128 15.98 15.30 -1.37
C LYS A 128 15.09 16.53 -1.64
N ARG A 129 14.16 16.43 -2.60
CA ARG A 129 13.23 17.51 -2.96
C ARG A 129 12.23 17.82 -1.84
N TRP A 130 11.74 16.79 -1.15
CA TRP A 130 10.66 16.91 -0.17
C TRP A 130 11.11 16.76 1.28
N MET A 131 12.36 16.39 1.52
CA MET A 131 12.90 16.22 2.88
C MET A 131 13.00 17.56 3.59
N GLY A 132 12.28 17.68 4.72
CA GLY A 132 12.37 18.82 5.62
C GLY A 132 13.61 18.75 6.51
N ARG A 133 13.82 19.80 7.32
CA ARG A 133 14.97 19.90 8.26
C ARG A 133 14.99 18.79 9.32
N ASN A 134 13.83 18.24 9.64
CA ASN A 134 13.66 17.12 10.57
C ASN A 134 13.95 15.74 9.92
N GLY A 135 14.34 15.72 8.65
CA GLY A 135 14.61 14.50 7.88
C GLY A 135 13.38 13.73 7.41
N LYS A 136 12.17 14.19 7.75
CA LYS A 136 10.91 13.62 7.26
C LYS A 136 10.47 14.31 5.98
N LEU A 137 9.63 13.64 5.20
CA LEU A 137 9.04 14.23 4.01
C LEU A 137 8.00 15.29 4.40
N ASP A 138 8.11 16.47 3.81
CA ASP A 138 7.18 17.58 3.93
C ASP A 138 6.77 18.06 2.53
N PHE A 139 5.50 17.86 2.20
CA PHE A 139 4.92 18.26 0.91
C PHE A 139 4.36 19.70 0.93
N GLY A 140 4.45 20.39 2.07
CA GLY A 140 3.96 21.75 2.27
C GLY A 140 2.43 21.84 2.33
N TYR A 141 1.76 20.80 2.84
CA TYR A 141 0.31 20.79 3.06
C TYR A 141 0.01 20.59 4.55
N LYS A 142 -0.85 21.44 5.12
CA LYS A 142 -1.36 21.30 6.48
C LYS A 142 -2.60 20.41 6.52
N TYR A 143 -2.48 19.18 6.03
CA TYR A 143 -3.58 18.22 6.02
C TYR A 143 -3.41 17.18 7.13
N SER A 144 -4.54 16.74 7.69
CA SER A 144 -4.57 15.49 8.45
C SER A 144 -4.20 14.32 7.53
N TYR A 145 -3.67 13.23 8.09
CA TYR A 145 -3.30 12.06 7.30
C TYR A 145 -4.43 11.54 6.38
N PRO A 146 -5.70 11.39 6.83
CA PRO A 146 -6.79 10.95 5.96
C PRO A 146 -7.04 11.91 4.78
N ASN A 147 -6.94 13.22 5.03
CA ASN A 147 -7.14 14.24 4.00
C ASN A 147 -5.98 14.23 2.99
N PHE A 148 -4.73 14.13 3.46
CA PHE A 148 -3.57 14.04 2.58
C PHE A 148 -3.59 12.78 1.72
N ARG A 149 -3.92 11.63 2.32
CA ARG A 149 -4.11 10.35 1.61
C ARG A 149 -5.17 10.47 0.52
N ASN A 150 -6.33 11.03 0.84
CA ASN A 150 -7.42 11.21 -0.13
C ASN A 150 -7.03 12.19 -1.23
N TYR A 151 -6.29 13.25 -0.89
CA TYR A 151 -5.77 14.22 -1.82
C TYR A 151 -4.80 13.58 -2.82
N VAL A 152 -3.77 12.88 -2.34
CA VAL A 152 -2.82 12.14 -3.19
C VAL A 152 -3.54 11.14 -4.09
N THR A 153 -4.52 10.41 -3.54
CA THR A 153 -5.30 9.42 -4.30
C THR A 153 -6.09 10.08 -5.44
N LYS A 154 -6.74 11.22 -5.18
CA LYS A 154 -7.49 11.94 -6.23
C LYS A 154 -6.56 12.48 -7.31
N GLU A 155 -5.42 13.05 -6.92
CA GLU A 155 -4.49 13.65 -7.87
C GLU A 155 -3.74 12.61 -8.71
N ILE A 156 -3.45 11.42 -8.18
CA ILE A 156 -2.84 10.34 -8.97
C ILE A 156 -3.83 9.73 -9.97
N ILE A 157 -5.12 9.62 -9.60
CA ILE A 157 -6.18 9.18 -10.52
C ILE A 157 -6.31 10.18 -11.67
N ARG A 158 -6.43 11.48 -11.36
CA ARG A 158 -6.47 12.55 -12.39
C ARG A 158 -5.23 12.57 -13.28
N LEU A 159 -4.06 12.23 -12.72
CA LEU A 159 -2.84 12.11 -13.50
C LEU A 159 -2.90 10.89 -14.44
N GLY A 160 -3.38 9.75 -13.95
CA GLY A 160 -3.57 8.53 -14.75
C GLY A 160 -4.55 8.73 -15.89
N GLU A 161 -5.70 9.36 -15.63
CA GLU A 161 -6.70 9.73 -16.66
C GLU A 161 -6.08 10.60 -17.76
N ARG A 162 -5.31 11.62 -17.37
CA ARG A 162 -4.62 12.51 -18.32
C ARG A 162 -3.56 11.81 -19.18
N LEU A 163 -2.97 10.73 -18.66
CA LEU A 163 -1.91 9.97 -19.32
C LEU A 163 -2.44 8.73 -20.05
N GLU A 164 -3.77 8.53 -20.08
CA GLU A 164 -4.42 7.36 -20.68
C GLU A 164 -3.79 6.05 -20.17
N VAL A 165 -3.64 5.98 -18.85
CA VAL A 165 -3.19 4.76 -18.17
C VAL A 165 -4.38 3.80 -18.09
N GLU A 166 -4.25 2.65 -18.75
CA GLU A 166 -5.30 1.62 -18.83
C GLU A 166 -5.60 0.98 -17.47
N SER A 167 -4.60 0.96 -16.60
CA SER A 167 -4.68 0.40 -15.25
C SER A 167 -5.38 1.35 -14.26
N HIS A 168 -6.27 0.86 -13.41
CA HIS A 168 -6.88 1.71 -12.36
C HIS A 168 -5.85 2.11 -11.28
N VAL A 169 -5.21 3.27 -11.46
CA VAL A 169 -4.16 3.77 -10.55
C VAL A 169 -4.78 4.19 -9.21
N VAL A 170 -4.53 3.42 -8.15
CA VAL A 170 -4.87 3.83 -6.78
C VAL A 170 -3.58 3.94 -6.01
N TYR A 171 -3.40 4.94 -5.15
CA TYR A 171 -2.27 4.94 -4.23
C TYR A 171 -2.18 3.64 -3.38
N TYR A 172 -3.32 2.98 -3.13
CA TYR A 172 -3.41 1.67 -2.46
C TYR A 172 -3.04 0.46 -3.32
N SER A 173 -2.79 0.62 -4.63
CA SER A 173 -2.21 -0.47 -5.44
C SER A 173 -0.79 -0.80 -4.99
N ALA A 174 -0.09 0.14 -4.34
CA ALA A 174 1.20 -0.11 -3.71
C ALA A 174 1.12 -0.89 -2.37
N GLY A 175 -0.08 -1.23 -1.88
CA GLY A 175 -0.31 -1.86 -0.57
C GLY A 175 -0.87 -3.29 -0.58
N ASN A 176 -1.22 -3.84 -1.74
CA ASN A 176 -1.37 -5.28 -1.98
C ASN A 176 -0.06 -5.80 -2.60
N PRO A 177 0.24 -7.11 -2.61
CA PRO A 177 1.61 -7.62 -2.70
C PRO A 177 2.26 -7.42 -4.08
N LEU A 178 2.62 -6.17 -4.41
CA LEU A 178 3.84 -5.85 -5.14
C LEU A 178 5.06 -6.47 -4.44
N SER A 179 4.94 -6.96 -3.20
CA SER A 179 5.89 -7.91 -2.62
C SER A 179 6.23 -9.06 -3.58
N ASN A 180 5.28 -9.66 -4.31
CA ASN A 180 5.62 -10.79 -5.20
C ASN A 180 6.24 -10.34 -6.53
N MET A 181 5.93 -9.12 -6.99
CA MET A 181 6.50 -8.56 -8.21
C MET A 181 7.87 -7.92 -7.96
N VAL A 182 8.05 -7.21 -6.84
CA VAL A 182 9.29 -6.55 -6.40
C VAL A 182 10.29 -7.55 -5.80
N LEU A 183 9.85 -8.61 -5.09
CA LEU A 183 10.77 -9.69 -4.69
C LEU A 183 11.29 -10.48 -5.90
N ASN A 184 10.45 -10.70 -6.92
CA ASN A 184 10.92 -11.22 -8.21
C ASN A 184 11.83 -10.21 -8.93
N TRP A 185 11.57 -8.91 -8.85
CA TRP A 185 12.40 -7.87 -9.48
C TRP A 185 13.79 -7.74 -8.87
N ALA A 186 13.91 -7.77 -7.54
CA ALA A 186 15.19 -7.78 -6.84
C ALA A 186 16.00 -9.06 -7.12
N TYR A 187 15.32 -10.20 -7.34
CA TYR A 187 15.95 -11.45 -7.80
C TYR A 187 16.37 -11.41 -9.28
N HIS A 188 15.58 -10.79 -10.15
CA HIS A 188 15.85 -10.72 -11.60
C HIS A 188 16.88 -9.64 -11.99
N TRP A 189 17.03 -8.55 -11.22
CA TRP A 189 18.02 -7.50 -11.51
C TRP A 189 19.47 -7.99 -11.38
N LYS A 190 19.76 -8.90 -10.44
CA LYS A 190 21.08 -9.55 -10.33
C LYS A 190 21.43 -10.46 -11.53
N ARG A 191 20.49 -10.79 -12.41
CA ARG A 191 20.68 -11.70 -13.54
C ARG A 191 20.90 -11.01 -14.88
N TRP A 192 20.74 -9.69 -14.97
CA TRP A 192 20.86 -8.92 -16.22
C TRP A 192 21.86 -7.76 -16.18
N SER A 193 22.79 -7.75 -15.22
CA SER A 193 23.95 -6.82 -15.22
C SER A 193 25.27 -7.47 -15.66
N ILE A 194 25.20 -8.54 -16.45
CA ILE A 194 26.30 -9.04 -17.27
C ILE A 194 25.72 -9.39 -18.64
N VAL A 195 25.49 -8.38 -19.49
CA VAL A 195 26.15 -8.13 -20.79
C VAL A 195 25.84 -6.68 -21.15
#